data_AF-A0A2G6E3T4-F1
#
_entry.id   AF-A0A2G6E3T4-F1
#
_cell.length_a   1.000
_cell.length_b   1.000
_cell.length_c   1.000
_cell.angle_alpha   90.00
_cell.angle_beta   90.00
_cell.angle_gamma   90.00
#
_symmetry.space_group_name_H-M   'P 1'
#
loop_
_entity.id
_entity.type
_entity.pdbx_description
1 polymer ?
#
loop_
_entity_poly.entity_id
_entity_poly.type
_entity_poly.pdbx_seq_one_letter_code
_entity_poly.pdbx_strand_id
1 'polypeptide(L)'
;MNYYDEYKDLIQRLASGDFSQSSQKERDATVSKIIHASAVTSTLVSVIPLPMIETPIQMTMVRSIGKVYEQELDEKVVLEIMSVIGGNVLLRQLMRLIPYVGFVINLSRVYGTTWAIGSAAEYYFKHDREVEKEELMQVFKTVLKQKTQEKEHDITERRVEERLEELKSLLEKGLITQEEFDKKREAVIAEL
;
A
#
# COMPACT_ATOMS: atom_id res chain seq x y z
N MET A 1 -20.70 2.34 -8.06
CA MET A 1 -20.59 1.72 -6.73
C MET A 1 -19.84 2.69 -5.84
N ASN A 2 -20.37 3.11 -4.69
CA ASN A 2 -19.61 3.98 -3.78
C ASN A 2 -18.52 3.13 -3.08
N TYR A 3 -17.34 3.70 -2.85
CA TYR A 3 -16.22 3.04 -2.16
C TYR A 3 -16.67 2.42 -0.82
N TYR A 4 -17.58 3.07 -0.12
CA TYR A 4 -18.15 2.56 1.13
C TYR A 4 -18.85 1.20 0.96
N ASP A 5 -19.63 1.01 -0.11
CA ASP A 5 -20.40 -0.22 -0.33
C ASP A 5 -19.46 -1.39 -0.64
N GLU A 6 -18.40 -1.14 -1.41
CA GLU A 6 -17.39 -2.15 -1.74
C GLU A 6 -16.63 -2.66 -0.50
N TYR A 7 -16.29 -1.77 0.43
CA TYR A 7 -15.62 -2.13 1.67
C TYR A 7 -16.54 -2.84 2.65
N LYS A 8 -17.80 -2.43 2.71
CA LYS A 8 -18.82 -3.10 3.52
C LYS A 8 -19.00 -4.55 3.07
N ASP A 9 -19.11 -4.78 1.77
CA ASP A 9 -19.19 -6.13 1.20
C ASP A 9 -17.94 -6.96 1.51
N LEU A 10 -16.75 -6.37 1.40
CA LEU A 10 -15.49 -7.04 1.77
C LEU A 10 -15.49 -7.47 3.25
N ILE A 11 -15.86 -6.57 4.16
CA ILE A 11 -15.91 -6.84 5.59
C ILE A 11 -16.94 -7.94 5.89
N GLN A 12 -18.12 -7.89 5.27
CA GLN A 12 -19.14 -8.92 5.44
C GLN A 12 -18.65 -10.29 4.94
N ARG A 13 -17.97 -10.34 3.79
CA ARG A 13 -17.38 -11.58 3.29
C ARG A 13 -16.29 -12.12 4.23
N LEU A 14 -15.38 -11.27 4.70
CA LEU A 14 -14.34 -11.65 5.67
C LEU A 14 -14.91 -12.10 7.03
N ALA A 15 -16.02 -11.50 7.46
CA ALA A 15 -16.72 -11.89 8.67
C ALA A 15 -17.45 -13.22 8.51
N SER A 16 -18.05 -13.47 7.34
CA SER A 16 -18.69 -14.75 7.02
C SER A 16 -17.70 -15.91 6.91
N GLY A 17 -16.46 -15.62 6.51
CA GLY A 17 -15.38 -16.60 6.41
C GLY A 17 -15.55 -17.65 5.31
N ASP A 18 -16.67 -17.64 4.57
CA ASP A 18 -16.94 -18.65 3.54
C ASP A 18 -16.37 -18.22 2.19
N PHE A 19 -15.18 -18.75 1.89
CA PHE A 19 -14.54 -18.66 0.58
C PHE A 19 -14.52 -20.01 -0.16
N SER A 20 -15.20 -21.02 0.37
CA SER A 20 -15.17 -22.41 -0.11
C SER A 20 -15.63 -22.57 -1.55
N GLN A 21 -16.57 -21.73 -1.98
CA GLN A 21 -17.10 -21.71 -3.35
C GLN A 21 -16.45 -20.63 -4.24
N SER A 22 -15.50 -19.85 -3.71
CA SER A 22 -14.85 -18.78 -4.49
C SER A 22 -13.84 -19.37 -5.47
N SER A 23 -13.98 -19.02 -6.74
CA SER A 23 -12.99 -19.31 -7.78
C SER A 23 -11.65 -18.65 -7.47
N GLN A 24 -10.55 -19.16 -8.04
CA GLN A 24 -9.22 -18.57 -7.84
C GLN A 24 -9.18 -17.09 -8.22
N LYS A 25 -9.88 -16.70 -9.30
CA LYS A 25 -9.97 -15.30 -9.73
C LYS A 25 -10.68 -14.41 -8.70
N GLU A 26 -11.72 -14.92 -8.05
CA GLU A 26 -12.43 -14.19 -6.99
C GLU A 26 -11.60 -14.07 -5.73
N ARG A 27 -10.81 -15.11 -5.39
CA ARG A 27 -9.84 -15.09 -4.30
C ARG A 27 -8.76 -14.03 -4.56
N ASP A 28 -8.11 -14.06 -5.72
CA ASP A 28 -7.09 -13.10 -6.13
C ASP A 28 -7.64 -11.65 -6.09
N ALA A 29 -8.86 -11.42 -6.60
CA ALA A 29 -9.50 -10.10 -6.55
C ALA A 29 -9.82 -9.65 -5.12
N THR A 30 -10.25 -10.56 -4.25
CA THR A 30 -10.55 -10.27 -2.84
C THR A 30 -9.27 -9.92 -2.08
N VAL A 31 -8.21 -10.70 -2.26
CA VAL A 31 -6.90 -10.46 -1.66
C VAL A 31 -6.34 -9.11 -2.10
N SER A 32 -6.42 -8.78 -3.39
CA SER A 32 -5.98 -7.47 -3.90
C SER A 32 -6.69 -6.31 -3.20
N LYS A 33 -8.00 -6.40 -2.95
CA LYS A 33 -8.76 -5.38 -2.21
C LYS A 33 -8.31 -5.26 -0.75
N ILE A 34 -8.07 -6.39 -0.08
CA ILE A 34 -7.57 -6.43 1.30
C ILE A 34 -6.21 -5.72 1.38
N ILE A 35 -5.29 -6.06 0.48
CA ILE A 35 -3.94 -5.50 0.44
C ILE A 35 -4.01 -3.99 0.19
N HIS A 36 -4.80 -3.55 -0.80
CA HIS A 36 -4.94 -2.13 -1.12
C HIS A 36 -5.52 -1.33 0.06
N ALA A 37 -6.60 -1.84 0.66
CA ALA A 37 -7.22 -1.26 1.85
C ALA A 37 -6.23 -1.05 3.00
N SER A 38 -5.47 -2.11 3.31
CA SER A 38 -4.45 -2.08 4.35
C SER A 38 -3.32 -1.13 3.99
N ALA A 39 -2.83 -1.12 2.74
CA ALA A 39 -1.75 -0.24 2.31
C ALA A 39 -2.14 1.24 2.40
N VAL A 40 -3.36 1.60 1.97
CA VAL A 40 -3.90 2.96 2.14
C VAL A 40 -3.99 3.32 3.62
N THR A 41 -4.55 2.43 4.44
CA THR A 41 -4.71 2.69 5.88
C THR A 41 -3.35 2.84 6.57
N SER A 42 -2.39 1.94 6.32
CA SER A 42 -1.02 2.03 6.83
C SER A 42 -0.34 3.35 6.44
N THR A 43 -0.53 3.78 5.19
CA THR A 43 0.00 5.06 4.70
C THR A 43 -0.59 6.23 5.48
N LEU A 44 -1.91 6.23 5.71
CA LEU A 44 -2.58 7.29 6.48
C LEU A 44 -2.10 7.35 7.93
N VAL A 45 -1.91 6.21 8.62
CA VAL A 45 -1.44 6.23 10.02
C VAL A 45 0.04 6.63 10.13
N SER A 46 0.84 6.39 9.08
CA SER A 46 2.28 6.66 9.08
C SER A 46 2.67 8.14 9.07
N VAL A 47 1.68 9.04 8.95
CA VAL A 47 1.90 10.48 9.19
C VAL A 47 2.24 10.76 10.66
N ILE A 48 1.86 9.85 11.56
CA ILE A 48 2.23 9.90 12.97
C ILE A 48 3.67 9.40 13.09
N PRO A 49 4.60 10.15 13.72
CA PRO A 49 6.00 9.77 13.85
C PRO A 49 6.22 8.70 14.93
N LEU A 50 5.45 7.62 14.87
CA LEU A 50 5.55 6.46 15.75
C LEU A 50 6.06 5.26 14.92
N PRO A 51 7.23 4.71 15.25
CA PRO A 51 7.74 3.54 14.54
C PRO A 51 6.76 2.37 14.56
N MET A 52 6.60 1.71 13.42
CA MET A 52 5.85 0.45 13.27
C MET A 52 4.36 0.52 13.69
N ILE A 53 3.77 1.73 13.71
CA ILE A 53 2.36 1.96 14.06
C ILE A 53 1.39 1.19 13.15
N GLU A 54 1.81 0.86 11.94
CA GLU A 54 1.06 0.13 10.93
C GLU A 54 1.01 -1.39 11.15
N THR A 55 1.81 -1.93 12.07
CA THR A 55 1.94 -3.39 12.31
C THR A 55 0.60 -4.08 12.56
N PRO A 56 -0.32 -3.57 13.41
CA PRO A 56 -1.62 -4.21 13.62
C PRO A 56 -2.46 -4.33 12.35
N ILE A 57 -2.36 -3.34 11.46
CA ILE A 57 -3.05 -3.32 10.16
C ILE A 57 -2.47 -4.43 9.27
N GLN A 58 -1.14 -4.54 9.20
CA GLN A 58 -0.45 -5.56 8.41
C GLN A 58 -0.71 -6.98 8.93
N MET A 59 -0.77 -7.19 10.25
CA MET A 59 -1.14 -8.49 10.84
C MET A 59 -2.58 -8.89 10.49
N THR A 60 -3.52 -7.93 10.61
CA THR A 60 -4.92 -8.16 10.27
C THR A 60 -5.09 -8.48 8.78
N MET A 61 -4.32 -7.80 7.93
CA MET A 61 -4.24 -8.06 6.49
C MET A 61 -3.82 -9.51 6.23
N VAL A 62 -2.67 -9.94 6.75
CA VAL A 62 -2.15 -11.31 6.56
C VAL A 62 -3.15 -12.36 7.05
N ARG A 63 -3.77 -12.15 8.21
CA ARG A 63 -4.82 -13.04 8.73
C ARG A 63 -6.03 -13.12 7.81
N SER A 64 -6.44 -11.98 7.24
CA SER A 64 -7.56 -11.92 6.32
C SER A 64 -7.25 -12.63 4.99
N ILE A 65 -6.02 -12.52 4.50
CA ILE A 65 -5.57 -13.27 3.31
C ILE A 65 -5.60 -14.78 3.60
N GLY A 66 -5.09 -15.22 4.75
CA GLY A 66 -5.16 -16.64 5.16
C GLY A 66 -6.59 -17.20 5.14
N LYS A 67 -7.57 -16.42 5.64
CA LYS A 67 -8.99 -16.78 5.57
C LYS A 67 -9.50 -16.96 4.13
N VAL A 68 -9.06 -16.14 3.17
CA VAL A 68 -9.44 -16.29 1.76
C VAL A 68 -8.99 -17.62 1.17
N TYR A 69 -7.87 -18.15 1.68
CA TYR A 69 -7.33 -19.46 1.31
C TYR A 69 -7.76 -20.59 2.26
N GLU A 70 -8.74 -20.35 3.14
CA GLU A 70 -9.24 -21.33 4.14
C GLU A 70 -8.17 -21.82 5.12
N GLN A 71 -7.15 -21.00 5.36
CA GLN A 71 -6.08 -21.30 6.30
C GLN A 71 -6.23 -20.41 7.53
N GLU A 72 -6.70 -20.99 8.64
CA GLU A 72 -6.77 -20.29 9.91
C GLU A 72 -5.38 -20.10 10.51
N LEU A 73 -5.10 -18.87 10.94
CA LEU A 73 -3.83 -18.49 11.53
C LEU A 73 -4.06 -17.93 12.92
N ASP A 74 -3.25 -18.38 13.87
CA ASP A 74 -3.06 -17.69 15.14
C ASP A 74 -2.08 -16.52 14.96
N GLU A 75 -1.99 -15.65 15.97
CA GLU A 75 -1.11 -14.49 15.93
C GLU A 75 0.38 -14.85 15.82
N LYS A 76 0.78 -16.01 16.36
CA LYS A 76 2.18 -16.46 16.33
C LYS A 76 2.60 -16.84 14.93
N VAL A 77 1.75 -17.57 14.21
CA VAL A 77 1.97 -17.94 12.81
C VAL A 77 2.01 -16.71 11.91
N VAL A 78 1.13 -15.73 12.14
CA VAL A 78 1.17 -14.45 11.40
C VAL A 78 2.49 -13.72 11.65
N LEU A 79 2.94 -13.64 12.90
CA LEU A 79 4.23 -13.03 13.25
C LEU A 79 5.40 -13.79 12.65
N GLU A 80 5.36 -15.12 12.63
CA GLU A 80 6.39 -15.96 12.02
C GLU A 80 6.49 -15.71 10.52
N ILE A 81 5.38 -15.71 9.79
CA ILE A 81 5.32 -15.38 8.36
C ILE A 81 5.86 -13.97 8.12
N MET A 82 5.39 -12.99 8.90
CA MET A 82 5.90 -11.61 8.81
C MET A 82 7.38 -11.52 9.18
N SER A 83 7.93 -12.41 10.02
CA SER A 83 9.35 -12.45 10.36
C SER A 83 10.21 -13.13 9.28
N VAL A 84 9.65 -14.09 8.53
CA VAL A 84 10.31 -14.68 7.37
C VAL A 84 10.43 -13.64 6.25
N ILE A 85 9.35 -12.90 6.01
CA ILE A 85 9.28 -11.81 5.03
C ILE A 85 10.06 -10.57 5.52
N GLY A 86 9.96 -10.25 6.81
CA GLY A 86 10.40 -9.00 7.43
C GLY A 86 11.77 -9.03 8.13
N GLY A 87 12.17 -10.17 8.67
CA GLY A 87 13.12 -10.27 9.78
C GLY A 87 14.58 -9.94 9.46
N ASN A 88 15.01 -10.01 8.20
CA ASN A 88 16.42 -9.74 7.84
C ASN A 88 16.61 -8.60 6.83
N VAL A 89 15.59 -8.19 6.09
CA VAL A 89 15.72 -7.18 5.02
C VAL A 89 14.89 -5.92 5.32
N LEU A 90 13.66 -6.05 5.84
CA LEU A 90 12.88 -4.89 6.25
C LEU A 90 13.48 -4.23 7.48
N LEU A 91 13.89 -4.98 8.51
CA LEU A 91 14.42 -4.37 9.75
C LEU A 91 15.59 -3.41 9.48
N ARG A 92 16.53 -3.78 8.59
CA ARG A 92 17.69 -2.93 8.24
C ARG A 92 17.35 -1.74 7.33
N GLN A 93 16.31 -1.83 6.52
CA GLN A 93 15.88 -0.74 5.62
C GLN A 93 14.86 0.20 6.27
N LEU A 94 13.98 -0.31 7.14
CA LEU A 94 13.07 0.46 7.97
C LEU A 94 13.81 1.18 9.11
N MET A 95 14.95 0.67 9.61
CA MET A 95 15.81 1.43 10.53
C MET A 95 16.44 2.68 9.87
N ARG A 96 16.34 2.83 8.54
CA ARG A 96 16.60 4.07 7.82
C ARG A 96 15.35 4.95 7.65
N LEU A 97 14.31 4.76 8.48
CA LEU A 97 13.28 5.76 8.81
C LEU A 97 13.96 6.93 9.54
N ILE A 98 14.80 7.62 8.77
CA ILE A 98 15.49 8.83 9.13
C ILE A 98 14.42 9.92 9.06
N PRO A 99 14.25 10.77 10.10
CA PRO A 99 13.35 11.93 10.10
C PRO A 99 13.69 13.01 9.05
N TYR A 100 14.51 12.67 8.04
CA TYR A 100 14.99 13.53 6.95
C TYR A 100 14.69 12.96 5.55
N VAL A 101 14.04 11.80 5.43
CA VAL A 101 13.56 11.33 4.13
C VAL A 101 12.26 12.06 3.82
N GLY A 102 12.18 12.74 2.67
CA GLY A 102 11.03 13.57 2.30
C GLY A 102 9.68 12.83 2.44
N PHE A 103 8.64 13.57 2.84
CA PHE A 103 7.31 13.06 3.17
C PHE A 103 6.72 12.11 2.09
N VAL A 104 6.86 12.46 0.81
CA VAL A 104 6.38 11.65 -0.33
C VAL A 104 7.05 10.27 -0.40
N ILE A 105 8.37 10.24 -0.20
CA ILE A 105 9.15 8.99 -0.21
C ILE A 105 8.74 8.11 0.97
N ASN A 106 8.45 8.71 2.13
CA ASN A 106 7.99 7.96 3.30
C ASN A 106 6.62 7.29 3.04
N LEU A 107 5.63 8.06 2.58
CA LEU A 107 4.28 7.54 2.31
C LEU A 107 4.30 6.42 1.27
N SER A 108 5.04 6.60 0.18
CA SER A 108 5.12 5.63 -0.91
C SER A 108 5.81 4.33 -0.47
N ARG A 109 6.84 4.43 0.37
CA ARG A 109 7.52 3.26 0.94
C ARG A 109 6.64 2.48 1.89
N VAL A 110 5.86 3.15 2.75
CA VAL A 110 4.91 2.47 3.65
C VAL A 110 3.86 1.74 2.82
N TYR A 111 3.29 2.41 1.81
CA TYR A 111 2.35 1.79 0.88
C TYR A 111 2.95 0.56 0.18
N GLY A 112 4.14 0.70 -0.40
CA GLY A 112 4.84 -0.38 -1.09
C GLY A 112 5.20 -1.54 -0.16
N THR A 113 5.60 -1.25 1.09
CA THR A 113 5.93 -2.27 2.09
C THR A 113 4.71 -3.08 2.48
N THR A 114 3.58 -2.42 2.78
CA THR A 114 2.33 -3.13 3.11
C THR A 114 1.87 -3.99 1.92
N TRP A 115 1.97 -3.47 0.69
CA TRP A 115 1.63 -4.26 -0.50
C TRP A 115 2.54 -5.48 -0.67
N ALA A 116 3.84 -5.31 -0.48
CA ALA A 116 4.83 -6.38 -0.59
C ALA A 116 4.63 -7.48 0.46
N ILE A 117 4.30 -7.12 1.71
CA ILE A 117 3.93 -8.10 2.75
C ILE A 117 2.68 -8.87 2.32
N GLY A 118 1.66 -8.16 1.85
CA GLY A 118 0.40 -8.75 1.39
C GLY A 118 0.60 -9.74 0.24
N SER A 119 1.36 -9.36 -0.78
CA SER A 119 1.64 -10.21 -1.95
C SER A 119 2.50 -11.42 -1.61
N ALA A 120 3.47 -11.28 -0.69
CA ALA A 120 4.24 -12.42 -0.21
C ALA A 120 3.36 -13.38 0.61
N ALA A 121 2.45 -12.85 1.44
CA ALA A 121 1.48 -13.68 2.17
C ALA A 121 0.50 -14.40 1.24
N GLU A 122 -0.04 -13.69 0.22
CA GLU A 122 -0.86 -14.30 -0.83
C GLU A 122 -0.14 -15.45 -1.52
N TYR A 123 1.11 -15.23 -1.93
CA TYR A 123 1.93 -16.25 -2.58
C TYR A 123 2.14 -17.46 -1.66
N TYR A 124 2.46 -17.21 -0.39
CA TYR A 124 2.65 -18.25 0.62
C TYR A 124 1.40 -19.13 0.79
N PHE A 125 0.22 -18.53 0.94
CA PHE A 125 -1.01 -19.29 1.15
C PHE A 125 -1.53 -19.98 -0.12
N LYS A 126 -1.31 -19.39 -1.30
CA LYS A 126 -1.67 -19.99 -2.59
C LYS A 126 -0.90 -21.28 -2.90
N HIS A 127 0.26 -21.46 -2.28
CA HIS A 127 1.11 -22.65 -2.39
C HIS A 127 1.08 -23.49 -1.12
N ASP A 128 -0.04 -23.48 -0.38
CA ASP A 128 -0.26 -24.31 0.82
C ASP A 128 0.84 -24.19 1.89
N ARG A 129 1.53 -23.03 1.93
CA ARG A 129 2.64 -22.72 2.85
C ARG A 129 3.95 -23.44 2.55
N GLU A 130 4.03 -24.13 1.42
CA GLU A 130 5.21 -24.85 0.94
C GLU A 130 6.05 -23.96 0.00
N VAL A 131 6.56 -22.85 0.53
CA VAL A 131 7.36 -21.87 -0.24
C VAL A 131 8.69 -21.60 0.46
N GLU A 132 9.77 -21.63 -0.33
CA GLU A 132 11.10 -21.29 0.15
C GLU A 132 11.22 -19.80 0.49
N LYS A 133 12.03 -19.50 1.51
CA LYS A 133 12.21 -18.13 2.00
C LYS A 133 12.72 -17.19 0.91
N GLU A 134 13.65 -17.65 0.08
CA GLU A 134 14.26 -16.88 -0.99
C GLU A 134 13.21 -16.43 -2.02
N GLU A 135 12.22 -17.28 -2.29
CA GLU A 135 11.14 -17.02 -3.23
C GLU A 135 10.16 -15.98 -2.67
N LEU A 136 9.75 -16.11 -1.40
CA LEU A 136 8.97 -15.08 -0.70
C LEU A 136 9.70 -13.73 -0.68
N MET A 137 11.02 -13.75 -0.49
CA MET A 137 11.83 -12.54 -0.52
C MET A 137 11.94 -11.93 -1.93
N GLN A 138 11.91 -12.72 -2.98
CA GLN A 138 11.87 -12.23 -4.37
C GLN A 138 10.54 -11.56 -4.67
N VAL A 139 9.42 -12.19 -4.30
CA VAL A 139 8.07 -11.60 -4.41
C VAL A 139 8.03 -10.27 -3.65
N PHE A 140 8.46 -10.27 -2.39
CA PHE A 140 8.49 -9.08 -1.56
C PHE A 140 9.29 -7.93 -2.21
N LYS A 141 10.54 -8.17 -2.62
CA LYS A 141 11.41 -7.13 -3.19
C LYS A 141 10.87 -6.56 -4.50
N THR A 142 10.33 -7.44 -5.34
CA THR A 142 9.77 -7.06 -6.65
C THR A 142 8.56 -6.13 -6.45
N VAL A 143 7.61 -6.57 -5.62
CA VAL A 143 6.40 -5.81 -5.31
C VAL A 143 6.71 -4.52 -4.57
N LEU A 144 7.63 -4.54 -3.60
CA LEU A 144 8.05 -3.34 -2.88
C LEU A 144 8.55 -2.26 -3.84
N LYS A 145 9.48 -2.64 -4.73
CA LYS A 145 10.03 -1.70 -5.72
C LYS A 145 8.92 -1.15 -6.61
N GLN A 146 8.13 -2.03 -7.20
CA GLN A 146 7.06 -1.65 -8.13
C GLN A 146 6.04 -0.70 -7.46
N LYS A 147 5.49 -1.09 -6.31
CA LYS A 147 4.42 -0.35 -5.65
C LYS A 147 4.89 0.93 -4.98
N THR A 148 6.15 1.00 -4.56
CA THR A 148 6.75 2.26 -4.12
C THR A 148 6.86 3.24 -5.30
N GLN A 149 7.39 2.80 -6.45
CA GLN A 149 7.55 3.65 -7.62
C GLN A 149 6.21 4.13 -8.19
N GLU A 150 5.23 3.23 -8.33
CA GLU A 150 3.86 3.58 -8.73
C GLU A 150 3.28 4.65 -7.78
N LYS A 151 3.45 4.47 -6.46
CA LYS A 151 2.90 5.41 -5.49
C LYS A 151 3.63 6.76 -5.46
N GLU A 152 4.95 6.78 -5.65
CA GLU A 152 5.73 8.01 -5.78
C GLU A 152 5.27 8.82 -7.01
N HIS A 153 5.08 8.15 -8.15
CA HIS A 153 4.54 8.77 -9.36
C HIS A 153 3.13 9.32 -9.12
N ASP A 154 2.20 8.50 -8.61
CA ASP A 154 0.82 8.90 -8.31
C ASP A 154 0.71 10.12 -7.39
N ILE A 155 1.58 10.21 -6.37
CA ILE A 155 1.59 11.35 -5.44
C ILE A 155 2.16 12.59 -6.13
N THR A 156 3.19 12.42 -6.97
CA THR A 156 3.83 13.52 -7.70
C THR A 156 2.87 14.10 -8.73
N GLU A 157 2.23 13.25 -9.53
CA GLU A 157 1.24 13.62 -10.54
C GLU A 157 0.06 14.37 -9.90
N ARG A 158 -0.54 13.83 -8.84
CA ARG A 158 -1.62 14.51 -8.10
C ARG A 158 -1.21 15.87 -7.55
N ARG A 159 0.00 15.97 -6.98
CA ARG A 159 0.52 17.25 -6.47
C ARG A 159 0.70 18.28 -7.60
N VAL A 160 1.11 17.83 -8.78
CA VAL A 160 1.22 18.68 -9.98
C VAL A 160 -0.17 19.14 -10.43
N GLU A 161 -1.14 18.24 -10.53
CA GLU A 161 -2.53 18.57 -10.88
C GLU A 161 -3.15 19.59 -9.93
N GLU A 162 -3.04 19.37 -8.61
CA GLU A 162 -3.55 20.29 -7.58
C GLU A 162 -2.95 21.70 -7.72
N ARG A 163 -1.64 21.79 -7.96
CA ARG A 163 -0.95 23.07 -8.17
C ARG A 163 -1.38 23.75 -9.46
N LEU A 164 -1.62 22.99 -10.53
CA LEU A 164 -2.13 23.53 -11.79
C LEU A 164 -3.55 24.08 -11.63
N GLU A 165 -4.40 23.41 -10.86
CA GLU A 165 -5.75 23.86 -10.55
C GLU A 165 -5.74 25.12 -9.68
N GLU A 166 -4.87 25.18 -8.67
CA GLU A 166 -4.66 26.39 -7.86
C GLU A 166 -4.22 27.58 -8.72
N LEU A 167 -3.24 27.38 -9.62
CA LEU A 167 -2.78 28.43 -10.54
C LEU A 167 -3.90 28.94 -11.45
N LYS A 168 -4.75 28.06 -11.97
CA LYS A 168 -5.93 28.45 -12.76
C LYS A 168 -6.89 29.30 -11.93
N SER A 169 -7.18 28.88 -10.70
CA SER A 169 -8.05 29.64 -9.78
C SER A 169 -7.49 31.03 -9.46
N LEU A 170 -6.17 31.17 -9.31
CA LEU A 170 -5.53 32.46 -9.07
C LEU A 170 -5.64 33.40 -10.29
N LEU A 171 -5.49 32.86 -11.50
CA LEU A 171 -5.65 33.62 -12.74
C LEU A 171 -7.10 34.10 -12.91
N GLU A 172 -8.08 33.23 -12.69
CA GLU A 172 -9.51 33.56 -12.77
C GLU A 172 -9.91 34.66 -11.77
N LYS A 173 -9.31 34.67 -10.58
CA LYS A 173 -9.51 35.71 -9.56
C LYS A 173 -8.77 37.02 -9.86
N GLY A 174 -8.01 37.08 -10.95
CA GLY A 174 -7.18 38.24 -11.31
C GLY A 174 -6.02 38.49 -10.33
N LEU A 175 -5.62 37.47 -9.56
CA LEU A 175 -4.53 37.58 -8.58
C LEU A 175 -3.15 37.40 -9.21
N ILE A 176 -3.10 36.84 -10.42
CA ILE A 176 -1.91 36.73 -11.26
C ILE A 176 -2.25 37.09 -12.70
N THR A 177 -1.25 37.55 -13.43
CA THR A 177 -1.35 37.82 -14.87
C THR A 177 -1.21 36.54 -15.69
N GLN A 178 -1.60 36.59 -16.97
CA GLN A 178 -1.42 35.48 -17.90
C GLN A 178 0.05 35.08 -18.06
N GLU A 179 0.95 36.07 -18.11
CA GLU A 179 2.40 35.84 -18.22
C GLU A 179 2.95 35.12 -16.97
N GLU A 180 2.52 35.54 -15.77
CA GLU A 180 2.89 34.86 -14.52
C GLU A 180 2.32 33.45 -14.44
N PHE A 181 1.10 33.23 -14.94
CA PHE A 181 0.49 31.91 -15.02
C PHE A 181 1.30 30.97 -15.92
N ASP A 182 1.63 31.40 -17.15
CA ASP A 182 2.35 30.55 -18.11
C ASP A 182 3.74 30.17 -17.58
N LYS A 183 4.47 31.12 -16.99
CA LYS A 183 5.77 30.87 -16.36
C LYS A 183 5.69 29.89 -15.18
N LYS A 184 4.69 30.05 -14.30
CA LYS A 184 4.50 29.15 -13.15
C LYS A 184 4.04 27.75 -13.60
N ARG A 185 3.18 27.67 -14.61
CA ARG A 185 2.72 26.40 -15.19
C ARG A 185 3.90 25.59 -15.74
N GLU A 186 4.78 26.21 -16.53
CA GLU A 186 5.98 25.55 -17.06
C GLU A 186 6.87 24.98 -15.95
N ALA A 187 7.09 25.77 -14.88
CA ALA A 187 7.87 25.32 -13.73
C ALA A 187 7.23 24.14 -13.00
N VAL A 188 5.90 24.10 -12.87
CA VAL A 188 5.16 22.99 -12.23
C VAL A 188 5.22 21.72 -13.08
N ILE A 189 5.05 21.84 -14.41
CA ILE A 189 5.09 20.69 -15.32
C ILE A 189 6.49 20.07 -15.38
N ALA A 190 7.55 20.87 -15.22
CA ALA A 190 8.92 20.38 -15.20
C ALA A 190 9.28 19.47 -14.00
N GLU A 191 8.36 19.31 -13.03
CA GLU A 191 8.54 18.41 -11.88
C GLU A 191 8.04 16.96 -12.14
N LEU A 192 7.39 16.70 -13.28
CA LEU A 192 7.03 15.36 -13.77
C LEU A 192 8.24 14.67 -14.43
#